data_AF-A0A4Q9FM94-F1
#
_entry.id   AF-A0A4Q9FM94-F1
#
_cell.length_a   1.000
_cell.length_b   1.000
_cell.length_c   1.000
_cell.angle_alpha   90.00
_cell.angle_beta   90.00
_cell.angle_gamma   90.00
#
_symmetry.space_group_name_H-M   'P 1'
#
loop_
_entity.id
_entity.type
_entity.pdbx_description
1 polymer ?
#
loop_
_entity_poly.entity_id
_entity_poly.type
_entity_poly.pdbx_seq_one_letter_code
_entity_poly.pdbx_strand_id
1 'polypeptide(L)'
;MQQQPIFNFCKASNIDNWVIIDDVVMGGKSNGTFKIEDTGHGLFYGVISLENNGGFSSVRYRGKTIYIKGYTKIILRIKGDGKRYQFRIKETVDYQHSYVNYFTTSGYWQTIEIALADLFPKFRGRTLNIPNFAGDTITELGFLFGNKKAEDFRLLIDTIVLQ
;
A
#
# COMPACT_ATOMS: atom_id res chain seq x y z
N MET A 1 15.81 13.03 -14.14
CA MET A 1 14.46 12.41 -14.16
C MET A 1 13.56 13.26 -13.27
N GLN A 2 12.37 13.61 -13.74
CA GLN A 2 11.41 14.41 -12.98
C GLN A 2 10.86 13.57 -11.83
N GLN A 3 10.69 14.17 -10.65
CA GLN A 3 10.02 13.52 -9.52
C GLN A 3 8.78 14.31 -9.14
N GLN A 4 7.68 13.62 -8.87
CA GLN A 4 6.44 14.24 -8.40
C GLN A 4 5.99 13.58 -7.09
N PRO A 5 6.01 14.32 -5.97
CA PRO A 5 5.49 13.83 -4.71
C PRO A 5 4.01 13.49 -4.83
N ILE A 6 3.63 12.29 -4.42
CA ILE A 6 2.24 11.90 -4.20
C ILE A 6 1.86 12.19 -2.75
N PHE A 7 2.72 11.79 -1.81
CA PHE A 7 2.55 12.04 -0.39
C PHE A 7 3.91 12.24 0.27
N ASN A 8 4.02 13.28 1.10
CA ASN A 8 5.17 13.54 1.95
C ASN A 8 4.63 13.70 3.38
N PHE A 9 4.89 12.70 4.23
CA PHE A 9 4.35 12.67 5.57
C PHE A 9 5.09 13.66 6.49
N CYS A 10 4.33 14.43 7.25
CA CYS A 10 4.81 15.28 8.32
C CYS A 10 3.78 15.33 9.45
N LYS A 11 4.13 15.96 10.57
CA LYS A 11 3.23 16.07 11.75
C LYS A 11 1.88 16.72 11.44
N ALA A 12 1.84 17.58 10.42
CA ALA A 12 0.64 18.31 10.01
C ALA A 12 -0.08 17.66 8.81
N SER A 13 0.34 16.48 8.35
CA SER A 13 -0.30 15.79 7.23
C SER A 13 -1.75 15.45 7.56
N ASN A 14 -2.66 15.87 6.69
CA ASN A 14 -4.04 15.38 6.69
C ASN A 14 -4.06 13.96 6.13
N ILE A 15 -4.60 13.02 6.91
CA ILE A 15 -4.73 11.60 6.53
C ILE A 15 -6.18 11.13 6.38
N ASP A 16 -7.15 12.04 6.25
CA ASP A 16 -8.59 11.71 6.16
C ASP A 16 -8.92 10.85 4.94
N ASN A 17 -8.10 10.97 3.87
CA ASN A 17 -8.22 10.17 2.66
C ASN A 17 -7.54 8.79 2.77
N TRP A 18 -6.95 8.45 3.92
CA TRP A 18 -6.37 7.13 4.19
C TRP A 18 -7.36 6.28 4.99
N VAL A 19 -7.71 5.11 4.46
CA VAL A 19 -8.75 4.24 5.02
C VAL A 19 -8.17 2.86 5.30
N ILE A 20 -8.44 2.34 6.49
CA ILE A 20 -8.15 0.95 6.86
C ILE A 20 -9.23 0.02 6.31
N ILE A 21 -8.81 -1.08 5.69
CA ILE A 21 -9.65 -2.15 5.22
C ILE A 21 -9.06 -3.48 5.72
N ASP A 22 -9.76 -4.09 6.68
CA ASP A 22 -9.42 -5.37 7.28
C ASP A 22 -10.35 -6.48 6.77
N ASP A 23 -10.10 -7.72 7.21
CA ASP A 23 -10.81 -8.94 6.82
C ASP A 23 -12.17 -9.16 7.52
N VAL A 24 -12.71 -8.12 8.17
CA VAL A 24 -13.91 -8.17 9.02
C VAL A 24 -15.20 -8.57 8.29
N VAL A 25 -15.26 -8.46 6.96
CA VAL A 25 -16.48 -8.76 6.16
C VAL A 25 -16.96 -10.20 6.35
N MET A 26 -16.04 -11.15 6.56
CA MET A 26 -16.36 -12.56 6.83
C MET A 26 -16.23 -12.91 8.33
N GLY A 27 -16.15 -11.91 9.21
CA GLY A 27 -15.91 -12.08 10.64
C GLY A 27 -14.44 -12.17 11.04
N GLY A 28 -13.51 -11.92 10.10
CA GLY A 28 -12.07 -11.85 10.38
C GLY A 28 -11.76 -10.89 11.52
N LYS A 29 -10.69 -11.19 12.26
CA LYS A 29 -10.30 -10.44 13.47
C LYS A 29 -8.96 -9.72 13.32
N SER A 30 -8.47 -9.52 12.11
CA SER A 30 -7.31 -8.66 11.91
C SER A 30 -7.69 -7.24 12.25
N ASN A 31 -6.75 -6.49 12.83
CA ASN A 31 -6.97 -5.11 13.24
C ASN A 31 -5.77 -4.26 12.82
N GLY A 32 -5.99 -3.44 11.80
CA GLY A 32 -5.04 -2.43 11.34
C GLY A 32 -5.37 -1.05 11.90
N THR A 33 -4.35 -0.21 11.98
CA THR A 33 -4.48 1.21 12.31
C THR A 33 -3.52 2.01 11.45
N PHE A 34 -3.94 3.22 11.07
CA PHE A 34 -3.11 4.20 10.40
C PHE A 34 -3.13 5.53 11.15
N LYS A 35 -1.95 6.11 11.39
CA LYS A 35 -1.81 7.41 12.04
C LYS A 35 -0.53 8.11 11.60
N ILE A 36 -0.43 9.40 11.89
CA ILE A 36 0.86 10.10 11.90
C ILE A 36 1.52 9.86 13.26
N GLU A 37 2.77 9.41 13.28
CA GLU A 37 3.54 9.32 14.53
C GLU A 37 4.24 10.65 14.87
N ASP A 38 4.75 10.76 16.11
CA ASP A 38 5.33 12.01 16.62
C ASP A 38 6.56 12.51 15.85
N THR A 39 7.24 11.65 15.12
CA THR A 39 8.38 11.99 14.25
C THR A 39 7.92 12.57 12.89
N GLY A 40 6.63 12.50 12.59
CA GLY A 40 6.01 13.03 11.37
C GLY A 40 5.78 11.99 10.28
N HIS A 41 6.03 10.70 10.51
CA HIS A 41 5.84 9.66 9.49
C HIS A 41 4.45 9.04 9.54
N GLY A 42 3.96 8.55 8.39
CA GLY A 42 2.78 7.71 8.31
C GLY A 42 3.09 6.33 8.89
N LEU A 43 2.32 5.89 9.88
CA LEU A 43 2.49 4.62 10.57
C LEU A 43 1.29 3.71 10.31
N PHE A 44 1.53 2.66 9.53
CA PHE A 44 0.59 1.55 9.32
C PHE A 44 1.01 0.36 10.18
N TYR A 45 0.17 -0.05 11.12
CA TYR A 45 0.51 -1.11 12.08
C TYR A 45 -0.74 -1.83 12.56
N GLY A 46 -0.55 -3.00 13.17
CA GLY A 46 -1.67 -3.79 13.67
C GLY A 46 -1.31 -5.22 13.98
N VAL A 47 -2.33 -6.05 14.13
CA VAL A 47 -2.20 -7.49 14.36
C VAL A 47 -3.05 -8.24 13.34
N ILE A 48 -2.47 -9.26 12.72
CA ILE A 48 -3.19 -10.19 11.84
C ILE A 48 -3.72 -11.36 12.66
N SER A 49 -4.98 -11.71 12.43
CA SER A 49 -5.59 -12.94 12.93
C SER A 49 -5.99 -13.84 11.76
N LEU A 50 -5.86 -15.15 11.95
CA LEU A 50 -6.35 -16.16 11.00
C LEU A 50 -7.74 -16.69 11.38
N GLU A 51 -8.31 -16.20 12.49
CA GLU A 51 -9.66 -16.56 12.90
C GLU A 51 -10.68 -16.13 11.83
N ASN A 52 -11.74 -16.93 11.69
CA ASN A 52 -12.84 -16.68 10.74
C ASN A 52 -12.38 -16.50 9.28
N ASN A 53 -11.34 -17.24 8.88
CA ASN A 53 -10.72 -17.16 7.55
C ASN A 53 -10.16 -15.77 7.21
N GLY A 54 -9.75 -15.02 8.24
CA GLY A 54 -9.00 -13.78 8.09
C GLY A 54 -7.57 -13.98 7.57
N GLY A 55 -6.76 -12.94 7.69
CA GLY A 55 -5.33 -12.97 7.41
C GLY A 55 -4.78 -11.73 6.72
N PHE A 56 -5.47 -10.58 6.74
CA PHE A 56 -4.91 -9.35 6.18
C PHE A 56 -5.41 -8.06 6.83
N SER A 57 -4.59 -7.02 6.69
CA SER A 57 -4.94 -5.62 6.92
C SER A 57 -4.41 -4.76 5.78
N SER A 58 -5.14 -3.72 5.39
CA SER A 58 -4.76 -2.81 4.32
C SER A 58 -5.01 -1.36 4.70
N VAL A 59 -4.11 -0.48 4.31
CA VAL A 59 -4.34 0.98 4.33
C VAL A 59 -4.34 1.50 2.90
N ARG A 60 -5.33 2.32 2.55
CA ARG A 60 -5.55 2.81 1.18
C ARG A 60 -5.73 4.31 1.16
N TYR A 61 -4.99 4.98 0.29
CA TYR A 61 -5.17 6.38 -0.03
C TYR A 61 -6.13 6.56 -1.20
N ARG A 62 -7.20 7.33 -0.98
CA ARG A 62 -8.22 7.71 -1.98
C ARG A 62 -8.35 9.23 -2.07
N GLY A 63 -7.26 9.88 -2.48
CA GLY A 63 -7.24 11.32 -2.69
C GLY A 63 -7.60 11.71 -4.12
N LYS A 64 -6.97 12.79 -4.61
CA LYS A 64 -7.08 13.23 -6.00
C LYS A 64 -6.46 12.20 -6.95
N THR A 65 -7.04 12.05 -8.14
CA THR A 65 -6.44 11.28 -9.23
C THR A 65 -5.02 11.75 -9.52
N ILE A 66 -4.10 10.80 -9.59
CA ILE A 66 -2.70 11.02 -9.86
C ILE A 66 -2.46 10.69 -11.33
N TYR A 67 -2.02 11.67 -12.11
CA TYR A 67 -1.59 11.46 -13.50
C TYR A 67 -0.13 11.03 -13.52
N ILE A 68 0.16 9.96 -14.25
CA ILE A 68 1.48 9.30 -14.21
C ILE A 68 2.17 9.24 -15.58
N LYS A 69 1.59 9.87 -16.60
CA LYS A 69 2.18 9.95 -17.94
C LYS A 69 3.59 10.55 -17.87
N GLY A 70 4.58 9.83 -18.41
CA GLY A 70 5.99 10.23 -18.40
C GLY A 70 6.78 9.74 -17.18
N TYR A 71 6.14 9.12 -16.20
CA TYR A 71 6.79 8.42 -15.09
C TYR A 71 6.79 6.91 -15.33
N THR A 72 7.76 6.21 -14.77
CA THR A 72 7.96 4.78 -14.97
C THR A 72 7.96 3.99 -13.66
N LYS A 73 8.12 4.66 -12.52
CA LYS A 73 8.22 4.02 -11.23
C LYS A 73 7.58 4.83 -10.10
N ILE A 74 7.23 4.09 -9.05
CA ILE A 74 6.91 4.61 -7.72
C ILE A 74 8.14 4.41 -6.84
N ILE A 75 8.51 5.46 -6.11
CA ILE A 75 9.58 5.46 -5.12
C ILE A 75 8.96 5.60 -3.74
N LEU A 76 9.28 4.66 -2.86
CA LEU A 76 8.79 4.63 -1.49
C LEU A 76 9.98 4.78 -0.54
N ARG A 77 9.90 5.74 0.39
CA ARG A 77 10.83 5.84 1.53
C ARG A 77 10.14 5.27 2.76
N ILE A 78 10.62 4.12 3.24
CA ILE A 78 9.91 3.32 4.25
C ILE A 78 10.87 2.68 5.27
N LYS A 79 10.36 2.37 6.46
CA LYS A 79 11.00 1.51 7.47
C LYS A 79 9.99 0.50 7.97
N GLY A 80 10.17 -0.76 7.62
CA GLY A 80 9.31 -1.85 8.08
C GLY A 80 9.96 -2.72 9.14
N ASP A 81 9.43 -3.92 9.29
CA ASP A 81 9.65 -4.86 10.39
C ASP A 81 10.30 -6.19 9.95
N GLY A 82 10.99 -6.19 8.81
CA GLY A 82 11.60 -7.40 8.24
C GLY A 82 10.65 -8.23 7.37
N LYS A 83 9.36 -7.85 7.30
CA LYS A 83 8.32 -8.63 6.64
C LYS A 83 8.07 -8.16 5.21
N ARG A 84 7.35 -8.98 4.44
CA ARG A 84 6.95 -8.70 3.05
C ARG A 84 5.56 -8.07 2.99
N TYR A 85 5.45 -6.97 2.25
CA TYR A 85 4.22 -6.21 2.05
C TYR A 85 3.82 -6.20 0.58
N GLN A 86 2.56 -5.85 0.33
CA GLN A 86 2.06 -5.53 -1.00
C GLN A 86 1.91 -4.02 -1.13
N PHE A 87 2.51 -3.45 -2.17
CA PHE A 87 2.08 -2.16 -2.71
C PHE A 87 0.97 -2.41 -3.73
N ARG A 88 -0.05 -1.58 -3.72
CA ARG A 88 -1.25 -1.75 -4.56
C ARG A 88 -1.66 -0.43 -5.18
N ILE A 89 -2.11 -0.47 -6.42
CA ILE A 89 -2.75 0.66 -7.09
C ILE A 89 -4.05 0.23 -7.77
N LYS A 90 -4.92 1.19 -8.04
CA LYS A 90 -6.05 1.06 -8.97
C LYS A 90 -6.00 2.20 -9.97
N GLU A 91 -6.21 1.85 -11.23
CA GLU A 91 -6.40 2.84 -12.30
C GLU A 91 -7.69 3.62 -12.05
N THR A 92 -8.82 2.92 -11.93
CA THR A 92 -10.11 3.46 -11.50
C THR A 92 -10.64 2.74 -10.25
N VAL A 93 -11.40 3.46 -9.43
CA VAL A 93 -12.09 2.91 -8.26
C VAL A 93 -13.12 1.84 -8.64
N ASP A 94 -13.67 1.90 -9.87
CA ASP A 94 -14.72 1.00 -10.37
C ASP A 94 -14.21 -0.42 -10.65
N TYR A 95 -12.93 -0.56 -10.95
CA TYR A 95 -12.34 -1.87 -11.20
C TYR A 95 -12.33 -2.70 -9.92
N GLN A 96 -12.74 -3.96 -10.02
CA GLN A 96 -12.74 -4.85 -8.86
C GLN A 96 -11.32 -5.27 -8.45
N HIS A 97 -10.38 -5.26 -9.39
CA HIS A 97 -9.00 -5.67 -9.19
C HIS A 97 -8.10 -4.49 -8.78
N SER A 98 -6.95 -4.82 -8.21
CA SER A 98 -5.82 -3.91 -8.01
C SER A 98 -4.62 -4.43 -8.80
N TYR A 99 -3.75 -3.54 -9.23
CA TYR A 99 -2.42 -3.93 -9.67
C TYR A 99 -1.46 -3.88 -8.48
N VAL A 100 -0.62 -4.89 -8.35
CA VAL A 100 0.16 -5.09 -7.12
C VAL A 100 1.61 -5.45 -7.42
N ASN A 101 2.50 -5.09 -6.51
CA ASN A 101 3.86 -5.60 -6.47
C ASN A 101 4.23 -5.87 -5.00
N TYR A 102 5.20 -6.75 -4.78
CA TYR A 102 5.68 -7.11 -3.47
C TYR A 102 7.01 -6.42 -3.17
N PHE A 103 7.21 -6.05 -1.92
CA PHE A 103 8.52 -5.62 -1.43
C PHE A 103 8.77 -6.19 -0.03
N THR A 104 10.03 -6.45 0.29
CA THR A 104 10.45 -6.94 1.60
C THR A 104 11.11 -5.81 2.38
N THR A 105 10.80 -5.73 3.66
CA THR A 105 11.33 -4.69 4.54
C THR A 105 12.62 -5.13 5.22
N SER A 106 13.56 -4.21 5.48
CA SER A 106 14.87 -4.54 6.06
C SER A 106 14.98 -4.32 7.57
N GLY A 107 13.97 -3.74 8.22
CA GLY A 107 14.06 -3.25 9.60
C GLY A 107 14.66 -1.83 9.71
N TYR A 108 15.30 -1.36 8.65
CA TYR A 108 15.92 -0.03 8.56
C TYR A 108 15.18 0.84 7.55
N TRP A 109 15.45 2.13 7.61
CA TRP A 109 14.99 3.06 6.60
C TRP A 109 15.63 2.72 5.25
N GLN A 110 14.79 2.46 4.25
CA GLN A 110 15.23 2.10 2.89
C GLN A 110 14.35 2.75 1.83
N THR A 111 14.83 2.71 0.60
CA THR A 111 14.09 3.18 -0.58
C THR A 111 13.71 1.96 -1.41
N ILE A 112 12.42 1.82 -1.69
CA ILE A 112 11.89 0.78 -2.57
C ILE A 112 11.49 1.43 -3.88
N GLU A 113 12.01 0.91 -4.98
CA GLU A 113 11.59 1.29 -6.33
C GLU A 113 10.66 0.22 -6.89
N ILE A 114 9.52 0.64 -7.42
CA ILE A 114 8.53 -0.24 -8.01
C ILE A 114 8.26 0.26 -9.42
N ALA A 115 8.69 -0.49 -10.43
CA ALA A 115 8.33 -0.18 -11.81
C ALA A 115 6.82 -0.33 -11.99
N LEU A 116 6.20 0.65 -12.64
CA LEU A 116 4.76 0.63 -12.90
C LEU A 116 4.37 -0.58 -13.77
N ALA A 117 5.22 -0.93 -14.74
CA ALA A 117 5.03 -2.08 -15.63
C ALA A 117 5.12 -3.45 -14.92
N ASP A 118 5.69 -3.51 -13.71
CA ASP A 118 5.79 -4.74 -12.92
C ASP A 118 4.57 -4.97 -12.02
N LEU A 119 3.65 -4.00 -11.96
CA LEU A 119 2.42 -4.12 -11.18
C LEU A 119 1.46 -5.07 -11.91
N PHE A 120 1.23 -6.25 -11.35
CA PHE A 120 0.41 -7.29 -11.96
C PHE A 120 -0.99 -7.37 -11.31
N PRO A 121 -2.02 -7.79 -12.05
CA PRO A 121 -3.41 -7.69 -11.60
C PRO A 121 -3.77 -8.77 -10.57
N LYS A 122 -4.38 -8.37 -9.46
CA LYS A 122 -4.95 -9.25 -8.44
C LYS A 122 -6.36 -8.87 -8.01
N PHE A 123 -7.20 -9.88 -7.81
CA PHE A 123 -8.51 -9.75 -7.19
C PHE A 123 -8.71 -10.83 -6.13
N ARG A 124 -9.03 -10.42 -4.89
CA ARG A 124 -9.28 -11.33 -3.75
C ARG A 124 -8.23 -12.45 -3.61
N GLY A 125 -6.96 -12.07 -3.70
CA GLY A 125 -5.80 -12.98 -3.58
C GLY A 125 -5.43 -13.74 -4.86
N ARG A 126 -6.30 -13.78 -5.87
CA ARG A 126 -6.06 -14.45 -7.15
C ARG A 126 -5.38 -13.51 -8.14
N THR A 127 -4.34 -14.00 -8.83
CA THR A 127 -3.78 -13.32 -10.00
C THR A 127 -4.76 -13.47 -11.17
N LEU A 128 -4.99 -12.38 -11.89
CA LEU A 128 -5.87 -12.39 -13.06
C LEU A 128 -5.08 -12.63 -14.35
N ASN A 129 -5.73 -13.21 -15.35
CA ASN A 129 -5.16 -13.37 -16.68
C ASN A 129 -5.47 -12.16 -17.57
N ILE A 130 -4.98 -10.99 -17.15
CA ILE A 130 -5.01 -9.72 -17.92
C ILE A 130 -3.60 -9.10 -17.87
N PRO A 131 -3.25 -8.16 -18.76
CA PRO A 131 -1.93 -7.54 -18.77
C PRO A 131 -1.59 -6.84 -17.45
N ASN A 132 -0.29 -6.62 -17.22
CA ASN A 132 0.19 -5.73 -16.16
C ASN A 132 -0.29 -4.29 -16.38
N PHE A 133 -0.11 -3.47 -15.36
CA PHE A 133 -0.52 -2.07 -15.38
C PHE A 133 0.18 -1.29 -16.51
N ALA A 134 -0.63 -0.64 -17.34
CA ALA A 134 -0.20 0.21 -18.44
C ALA A 134 -1.06 1.49 -18.54
N GLY A 135 -1.77 1.83 -17.46
CA GLY A 135 -2.66 2.99 -17.41
C GLY A 135 -1.90 4.31 -17.21
N ASP A 136 -2.60 5.41 -17.41
CA ASP A 136 -2.06 6.77 -17.27
C ASP A 136 -2.46 7.46 -15.96
N THR A 137 -3.26 6.79 -15.13
CA THR A 137 -3.77 7.34 -13.87
C THR A 137 -3.76 6.35 -12.71
N ILE A 138 -3.70 6.89 -11.49
CA ILE A 138 -3.89 6.16 -10.24
C ILE A 138 -4.96 6.90 -9.43
N THR A 139 -6.05 6.23 -9.10
CA THR A 139 -7.15 6.77 -8.27
C THR A 139 -7.12 6.24 -6.84
N GLU A 140 -6.47 5.10 -6.62
CA GLU A 140 -6.24 4.53 -5.30
C GLU A 140 -4.83 3.96 -5.27
N LEU A 141 -4.10 4.19 -4.17
CA LEU A 141 -2.88 3.45 -3.87
C LEU A 141 -2.90 2.98 -2.42
N GLY A 142 -2.06 2.03 -2.05
CA GLY A 142 -1.99 1.61 -0.66
C GLY A 142 -1.04 0.47 -0.40
N PHE A 143 -1.07 0.06 0.86
CA PHE A 143 -0.28 -1.05 1.39
C PHE A 143 -1.22 -2.13 1.91
N LEU A 144 -0.81 -3.37 1.78
CA LEU A 144 -1.47 -4.50 2.44
C LEU A 144 -0.42 -5.39 3.09
N PHE A 145 -0.68 -5.74 4.34
CA PHE A 145 0.01 -6.80 5.04
C PHE A 145 -0.91 -8.02 5.14
N GLY A 146 -0.36 -9.19 4.89
CA GLY A 146 -1.10 -10.45 4.91
C GLY A 146 -0.22 -11.58 4.41
N ASN A 147 0.16 -12.47 5.32
CA ASN A 147 1.17 -13.51 5.09
C ASN A 147 0.72 -14.91 5.54
N LYS A 148 -0.58 -15.08 5.82
CA LYS A 148 -1.18 -16.33 6.34
C LYS A 148 -0.58 -16.79 7.67
N LYS A 149 -0.12 -15.85 8.50
CA LYS A 149 0.35 -16.08 9.86
C LYS A 149 -0.32 -15.07 10.78
N ALA A 150 -0.58 -15.48 12.01
CA ALA A 150 -1.06 -14.57 13.06
C ALA A 150 0.16 -13.90 13.69
N GLU A 151 0.33 -12.60 13.45
CA GLU A 151 1.47 -11.82 13.95
C GLU A 151 1.17 -10.31 13.89
N ASP A 152 1.93 -9.55 14.66
CA ASP A 152 1.96 -8.09 14.56
C ASP A 152 2.69 -7.64 13.29
N PHE A 153 2.34 -6.44 12.81
CA PHE A 153 3.06 -5.81 11.72
C PHE A 153 3.23 -4.30 11.95
N ARG A 154 4.28 -3.75 11.37
CA ARG A 154 4.60 -2.31 11.44
C ARG A 154 5.33 -1.83 10.19
N LEU A 155 4.79 -0.78 9.59
CA LEU A 155 5.37 -0.08 8.45
C LEU A 155 5.31 1.44 8.65
N LEU A 156 6.47 2.07 8.74
CA LEU A 156 6.63 3.52 8.65
C LEU A 156 6.85 3.95 7.20
N ILE A 157 6.20 5.04 6.83
CA ILE A 157 6.20 5.60 5.48
C ILE A 157 6.52 7.09 5.62
N ASP A 158 7.58 7.50 4.93
CA ASP A 158 8.06 8.88 4.90
C ASP A 158 7.53 9.58 3.64
N THR A 159 7.82 9.00 2.47
CA THR A 159 7.41 9.59 1.19
C THR A 159 6.94 8.54 0.18
N ILE A 160 6.02 8.97 -0.68
CA ILE A 160 5.56 8.26 -1.89
C ILE A 160 5.72 9.23 -3.06
N VAL A 161 6.53 8.87 -4.05
CA VAL A 161 6.95 9.76 -5.15
C VAL A 161 6.85 9.02 -6.49
N LEU A 162 6.45 9.72 -7.54
CA LEU A 162 6.57 9.25 -8.93
C LEU A 162 7.92 9.63 -9.51
N GLN A 163 8.50 8.76 -10.32
CA GLN A 163 9.74 9.02 -11.07
C GLN A 163 9.75 8.35 -12.45
#